data_AF-A0A9P7FSK1-F1
#
_entry.id   AF-A0A9P7FSK1-F1
#
_cell.length_a   1.000
_cell.length_b   1.000
_cell.length_c   1.000
_cell.angle_alpha   90.00
_cell.angle_beta   90.00
_cell.angle_gamma   90.00
#
_symmetry.space_group_name_H-M   'P 1'
#
loop_
_entity.id
_entity.type
_entity.pdbx_description
1 polymer ?
#
loop_
_entity_poly.entity_id
_entity_poly.type
_entity_poly.pdbx_seq_one_letter_code
_entity_poly.pdbx_strand_id
1 'polypeptide(L)'
;RMLKGMAATAVEMENVVPGAFKIKELLRRQSLKERLQLSPEIILADIDFDHQDLVAALDFLRTLIHFVAALSQYWDILKILAAESLKKFPLPKTRRTKIYPLGCNSFDEIQVQELKKAMEDFMQQMGVDEDNLNGRCFVASGDGKTFNQLQKL
;
A
#
# COMPACT_ATOMS: atom_id res chain seq x y z
N ARG A 1 5.20 17.92 32.32
CA ARG A 1 4.94 16.47 32.08
C ARG A 1 4.28 16.38 30.71
N MET A 2 4.89 15.67 29.74
CA MET A 2 4.34 15.57 28.38
C MET A 2 3.15 14.59 28.41
N LEU A 3 2.00 15.02 27.89
CA LEU A 3 0.87 14.12 27.65
C LEU A 3 1.23 13.22 26.47
N LYS A 4 1.03 11.91 26.63
CA LYS A 4 1.26 10.90 25.60
C LYS A 4 -0.06 10.26 25.24
N GLY A 5 -0.18 9.84 24.00
CA GLY A 5 -1.36 9.18 23.48
C GLY A 5 -1.17 8.80 22.03
N MET A 6 -2.06 7.95 21.53
CA MET A 6 -2.06 7.51 20.15
C MET A 6 -3.31 7.99 19.44
N ALA A 7 -3.13 8.33 18.17
CA ALA A 7 -4.23 8.58 17.24
C ALA A 7 -4.10 7.58 16.09
N ALA A 8 -5.22 7.11 15.59
CA ALA A 8 -5.25 6.19 14.47
C ALA A 8 -6.29 6.62 13.45
N THR A 9 -6.13 6.11 12.23
CA THR A 9 -7.04 6.36 11.13
C THR A 9 -7.31 5.04 10.45
N ALA A 10 -8.57 4.64 10.40
CA ALA A 10 -9.00 3.48 9.65
C ALA A 10 -9.23 3.88 8.19
N VAL A 11 -8.67 3.10 7.27
CA VAL A 11 -8.75 3.34 5.84
C VAL A 11 -9.44 2.15 5.20
N GLU A 12 -10.58 2.38 4.53
CA GLU A 12 -11.34 1.29 3.90
C GLU A 12 -10.57 0.73 2.71
N MET A 13 -10.29 -0.57 2.73
CA MET A 13 -9.67 -1.27 1.63
C MET A 13 -10.73 -1.66 0.60
N GLU A 14 -10.60 -1.14 -0.63
CA GLU A 14 -11.48 -1.45 -1.75
C GLU A 14 -10.78 -2.38 -2.77
N ASN A 15 -11.58 -3.10 -3.56
CA ASN A 15 -11.09 -4.06 -4.58
C ASN A 15 -10.21 -5.18 -4.00
N VAL A 16 -10.48 -5.57 -2.75
CA VAL A 16 -9.79 -6.68 -2.11
C VAL A 16 -10.27 -7.99 -2.72
N VAL A 17 -9.34 -8.74 -3.33
CA VAL A 17 -9.63 -10.08 -3.86
C VAL A 17 -10.11 -10.99 -2.72
N PRO A 18 -11.20 -11.76 -2.91
CA PRO A 18 -11.67 -12.68 -1.89
C PRO A 18 -10.55 -13.60 -1.37
N GLY A 19 -10.30 -13.55 -0.07
CA GLY A 19 -9.27 -14.37 0.58
C GLY A 19 -7.86 -13.80 0.61
N ALA A 20 -7.63 -12.57 0.12
CA ALA A 20 -6.32 -11.91 0.13
C ALA A 20 -5.68 -11.85 1.54
N PHE A 21 -6.50 -11.75 2.59
CA PHE A 21 -6.04 -11.63 3.97
C PHE A 21 -6.19 -12.91 4.79
N LYS A 22 -6.28 -14.11 4.20
CA LYS A 22 -6.37 -15.35 5.00
C LYS A 22 -5.06 -15.65 5.75
N ILE A 23 -5.11 -15.70 7.08
CA ILE A 23 -3.91 -15.94 7.91
C ILE A 23 -3.28 -17.30 7.64
N LYS A 24 -4.10 -18.33 7.40
CA LYS A 24 -3.62 -19.68 7.07
C LYS A 24 -2.79 -19.70 5.80
N GLU A 25 -3.20 -18.91 4.79
CA GLU A 25 -2.46 -18.83 3.53
C GLU A 25 -1.14 -18.08 3.71
N LEU A 26 -1.14 -16.99 4.51
CA LEU A 26 0.08 -16.28 4.87
C LEU A 26 1.08 -17.21 5.58
N LEU A 27 0.63 -17.93 6.62
CA LEU A 27 1.48 -18.87 7.37
C LEU A 27 1.98 -20.01 6.50
N ARG A 28 1.12 -20.57 5.63
CA ARG A 28 1.52 -21.60 4.65
C ARG A 28 2.63 -21.08 3.75
N ARG A 29 2.49 -19.89 3.14
CA ARG A 29 3.52 -19.29 2.28
C ARG A 29 4.81 -18.98 3.03
N GLN A 30 4.73 -18.49 4.26
CA GLN A 30 5.92 -18.29 5.10
C GLN A 30 6.68 -19.60 5.35
N SER A 31 5.95 -20.71 5.59
CA SER A 31 6.56 -22.02 5.81
C SER A 31 7.29 -22.57 4.58
N LEU A 32 6.85 -22.21 3.37
CA LEU A 32 7.51 -22.61 2.12
C LEU A 32 8.87 -21.92 1.92
N LYS A 33 9.09 -20.78 2.60
CA LYS A 33 10.33 -19.99 2.51
C LYS A 33 10.76 -19.68 1.06
N GLU A 34 9.82 -19.54 0.13
CA GLU A 34 10.08 -19.26 -1.29
C GLU A 34 10.93 -17.99 -1.49
N ARG A 35 10.83 -17.02 -0.57
CA ARG A 35 11.68 -15.83 -0.56
C ARG A 35 13.18 -16.14 -0.47
N LEU A 36 13.58 -17.28 0.10
CA LEU A 36 14.98 -17.71 0.12
C LEU A 36 15.48 -18.15 -1.26
N GLN A 37 14.56 -18.49 -2.17
CA GLN A 37 14.87 -18.86 -3.54
C GLN A 37 14.83 -17.65 -4.49
N LEU A 38 14.58 -16.45 -3.97
CA LEU A 38 14.58 -15.22 -4.75
C LEU A 38 16.00 -15.00 -5.30
N SER A 39 16.13 -15.01 -6.62
CA SER A 39 17.36 -14.70 -7.31
C SER A 39 17.20 -13.40 -8.12
N PRO A 40 18.31 -12.74 -8.50
CA PRO A 40 18.25 -11.57 -9.38
C PRO A 40 17.48 -11.86 -10.68
N GLU A 41 17.62 -13.06 -11.24
CA GLU A 41 16.95 -13.47 -12.48
C GLU A 41 15.43 -13.53 -12.31
N ILE A 42 14.94 -14.01 -11.18
CA ILE A 42 13.50 -14.02 -10.86
C ILE A 42 12.97 -12.58 -10.73
N ILE A 43 13.74 -11.70 -10.08
CA ILE A 43 13.36 -10.29 -9.94
C ILE A 43 13.33 -9.61 -11.31
N LEU A 44 14.35 -9.82 -12.13
CA LEU A 44 14.42 -9.26 -13.48
C LEU A 44 13.28 -9.79 -14.34
N ALA A 45 12.95 -11.08 -14.26
CA ALA A 45 11.83 -11.66 -15.00
C ALA A 45 10.45 -11.13 -14.58
N ASP A 46 10.30 -10.65 -13.34
CA ASP A 46 9.06 -10.02 -12.85
C ASP A 46 8.92 -8.55 -13.30
N ILE A 47 10.02 -7.93 -13.75
CA ILE A 47 10.00 -6.58 -14.29
C ILE A 47 9.42 -6.59 -15.70
N ASP A 48 8.40 -5.78 -15.88
CA ASP A 48 7.78 -5.49 -17.17
C ASP A 48 8.63 -4.47 -17.93
N PHE A 49 9.74 -4.95 -18.51
CA PHE A 49 10.69 -4.14 -19.26
C PHE A 49 10.04 -3.46 -20.47
N ASP A 50 9.15 -4.15 -21.17
CA ASP A 50 8.44 -3.59 -22.33
C ASP A 50 7.63 -2.33 -21.92
N HIS A 51 6.94 -2.40 -20.78
CA HIS A 51 6.24 -1.22 -20.26
C HIS A 51 7.21 -0.12 -19.82
N GLN A 52 8.35 -0.45 -19.19
CA GLN A 52 9.35 0.53 -18.80
C GLN A 52 9.97 1.24 -20.02
N ASP A 53 10.31 0.50 -21.06
CA ASP A 53 10.86 1.05 -22.31
C ASP A 53 9.84 1.98 -22.97
N LEU A 54 8.56 1.61 -22.95
CA LEU A 54 7.48 2.46 -23.46
C LEU A 54 7.33 3.75 -22.65
N VAL A 55 7.37 3.68 -21.31
CA VAL A 55 7.38 4.87 -20.44
C VAL A 55 8.55 5.77 -20.80
N ALA A 56 9.77 5.22 -20.88
CA ALA A 56 10.97 5.98 -21.18
C ALA A 56 10.92 6.64 -22.56
N ALA A 57 10.45 5.93 -23.58
CA ALA A 57 10.29 6.47 -24.93
C ALA A 57 9.30 7.63 -24.97
N LEU A 58 8.15 7.51 -24.30
CA LEU A 58 7.15 8.58 -24.25
C LEU A 58 7.62 9.80 -23.43
N ASP A 59 8.35 9.60 -22.34
CA ASP A 59 8.94 10.72 -21.58
C ASP A 59 10.05 11.43 -22.37
N PHE A 60 10.85 10.69 -23.13
CA PHE A 60 11.85 11.29 -24.02
C PHE A 60 11.17 12.09 -25.15
N LEU A 61 10.13 11.52 -25.78
CA LEU A 61 9.34 12.22 -26.80
C LEU A 61 8.66 13.48 -26.23
N ARG A 62 8.12 13.40 -25.02
CA ARG A 62 7.56 14.56 -24.30
C ARG A 62 8.58 15.67 -24.14
N THR A 63 9.80 15.30 -23.76
CA THR A 63 10.91 16.23 -23.60
C THR A 63 11.27 16.89 -24.94
N LEU A 64 11.40 16.12 -26.02
CA LEU A 64 11.67 16.65 -27.36
C LEU A 64 10.58 17.62 -27.83
N ILE A 65 9.30 17.24 -27.70
CA ILE A 65 8.16 18.09 -28.09
C ILE A 65 8.13 19.39 -27.28
N HIS A 66 8.53 19.34 -26.00
CA HIS A 66 8.59 20.52 -25.15
C HIS A 66 9.67 21.52 -25.60
N PHE A 67 10.85 21.04 -26.00
CA PHE A 67 11.98 21.92 -26.35
C PHE A 67 12.06 22.28 -27.84
N VAL A 68 11.51 21.46 -28.73
CA VAL A 68 11.55 21.69 -30.19
C VAL A 68 10.17 22.17 -30.66
N ALA A 69 10.01 23.48 -30.82
CA ALA A 69 8.73 24.11 -31.18
C ALA A 69 8.09 23.54 -32.47
N ALA A 70 8.91 23.09 -33.43
CA ALA A 70 8.44 22.44 -34.66
C ALA A 70 7.66 21.13 -34.42
N LEU A 71 7.82 20.51 -33.25
CA LEU A 71 7.14 19.27 -32.87
C LEU A 71 5.88 19.51 -32.03
N SER A 72 5.53 20.76 -31.71
CA SER A 72 4.39 21.12 -30.84
C SER A 72 3.04 20.56 -31.31
N GLN A 73 2.86 20.35 -32.62
CA GLN A 73 1.66 19.74 -33.19
C GLN A 73 1.38 18.31 -32.71
N TYR A 74 2.39 17.60 -32.18
CA TYR A 74 2.25 16.23 -31.72
C TYR A 74 1.81 16.10 -30.25
N TRP A 75 1.60 17.22 -29.55
CA TRP A 75 1.24 17.22 -28.12
C TRP A 75 -0.03 16.43 -27.81
N ASP A 76 -1.07 16.58 -28.63
CA ASP A 76 -2.36 15.93 -28.36
C ASP A 76 -2.30 14.43 -28.63
N ILE A 77 -1.56 14.01 -29.67
CA ILE A 77 -1.30 12.59 -29.96
C ILE A 77 -0.51 11.96 -28.82
N LEU A 78 0.54 12.64 -28.33
CA LEU A 78 1.33 12.15 -27.20
C LEU A 78 0.47 11.94 -25.95
N LYS A 79 -0.44 12.88 -25.64
CA LYS A 79 -1.34 12.75 -24.47
C LYS A 79 -2.25 11.53 -24.59
N ILE A 80 -2.79 11.26 -25.79
CA ILE A 80 -3.63 10.10 -26.05
C ILE A 80 -2.82 8.81 -25.86
N LEU A 81 -1.66 8.73 -26.51
CA LEU A 81 -0.76 7.57 -26.40
C LEU A 81 -0.36 7.30 -24.95
N ALA A 82 0.00 8.33 -24.20
CA ALA A 82 0.34 8.20 -22.78
C ALA A 82 -0.86 7.74 -21.94
N ALA A 83 -2.05 8.31 -22.20
CA ALA A 83 -3.26 7.94 -21.47
C ALA A 83 -3.73 6.51 -21.76
N GLU A 84 -3.48 5.98 -22.95
CA GLU A 84 -3.89 4.62 -23.32
C GLU A 84 -2.85 3.58 -22.93
N SER A 85 -1.55 3.89 -23.11
CA SER A 85 -0.50 2.87 -23.06
C SER A 85 0.26 2.81 -21.73
N LEU A 86 0.24 3.86 -20.92
CA LEU A 86 1.02 3.93 -19.66
C LEU A 86 0.23 3.51 -18.40
N LYS A 87 -1.02 3.09 -18.54
CA LYS A 87 -1.87 2.72 -17.38
C LYS A 87 -1.71 1.25 -17.02
N LYS A 88 -0.89 0.95 -16.01
CA LYS A 88 -0.76 -0.42 -15.47
C LYS A 88 -1.76 -0.75 -14.35
N PHE A 89 -1.89 0.15 -13.38
CA PHE A 89 -2.82 0.00 -12.25
C PHE A 89 -3.67 1.26 -12.07
N PRO A 90 -4.58 1.58 -13.01
CA PRO A 90 -5.37 2.79 -12.91
C PRO A 90 -6.32 2.72 -11.71
N LEU A 91 -6.27 3.74 -10.85
CA LEU A 91 -7.33 3.95 -9.87
C LEU A 91 -8.61 4.36 -10.60
N PRO A 92 -9.78 3.76 -10.30
CA PRO A 92 -11.03 4.20 -10.88
C PRO A 92 -11.26 5.69 -10.59
N LYS A 93 -11.67 6.48 -11.60
CA LYS A 93 -11.85 7.94 -11.44
C LYS A 93 -12.90 8.32 -10.40
N THR A 94 -13.85 7.42 -10.15
CA THR A 94 -14.90 7.58 -9.14
C THR A 94 -14.45 7.19 -7.73
N ARG A 95 -13.26 6.58 -7.60
CA ARG A 95 -12.77 6.06 -6.33
C ARG A 95 -12.29 7.20 -5.44
N ARG A 96 -12.88 7.29 -4.25
CA ARG A 96 -12.39 8.12 -3.15
C ARG A 96 -12.23 7.22 -1.95
N THR A 97 -11.00 7.06 -1.49
CA THR A 97 -10.70 6.28 -0.30
C THR A 97 -11.50 6.82 0.87
N LYS A 98 -12.28 5.96 1.52
CA LYS A 98 -13.01 6.33 2.73
C LYS A 98 -12.08 6.20 3.92
N ILE A 99 -12.04 7.27 4.70
CA ILE A 99 -11.12 7.45 5.81
C ILE A 99 -11.97 7.76 7.04
N TYR A 100 -11.73 7.01 8.12
CA TYR A 100 -12.43 7.14 9.37
C TYR A 100 -11.43 7.51 10.47
N PRO A 101 -11.49 8.73 11.02
CA PRO A 101 -10.68 9.09 12.17
C PRO A 101 -11.13 8.27 13.38
N LEU A 102 -10.20 7.61 14.05
CA LEU A 102 -10.46 6.88 15.29
C LEU A 102 -10.25 7.81 16.49
N GLY A 103 -10.98 7.57 17.58
CA GLY A 103 -10.83 8.29 18.83
C GLY A 103 -9.45 8.03 19.44
N CYS A 104 -8.78 9.09 19.89
CA CYS A 104 -7.46 8.98 20.50
C CYS A 104 -7.52 8.24 21.86
N ASN A 105 -6.42 7.59 22.22
CA ASN A 105 -6.24 6.99 23.54
C ASN A 105 -4.97 7.54 24.22
N SER A 106 -4.81 7.27 25.51
CA SER A 106 -3.72 7.80 26.36
C SER A 106 -2.55 6.81 26.56
N PHE A 107 -2.48 5.77 25.73
CA PHE A 107 -1.47 4.72 25.83
C PHE A 107 -0.10 5.19 25.30
N ASP A 108 0.97 4.62 25.87
CA ASP A 108 2.35 4.94 25.51
C ASP A 108 2.88 3.94 24.47
N GLU A 109 2.96 4.39 23.23
CA GLU A 109 3.48 3.64 22.08
C GLU A 109 4.89 3.05 22.28
N ILE A 110 5.68 3.61 23.21
CA ILE A 110 7.02 3.12 23.52
C ILE A 110 6.97 1.74 24.19
N GLN A 111 5.90 1.45 24.94
CA GLN A 111 5.75 0.19 25.65
C GLN A 111 4.90 -0.78 24.82
N VAL A 112 5.48 -1.94 24.48
CA VAL A 112 4.82 -2.97 23.65
C VAL A 112 3.46 -3.41 24.22
N GLN A 113 3.36 -3.53 25.55
CA GLN A 113 2.11 -3.93 26.21
C GLN A 113 1.01 -2.86 26.10
N GLU A 114 1.38 -1.58 26.17
CA GLU A 114 0.44 -0.47 26.05
C GLU A 114 0.05 -0.25 24.58
N LEU A 115 0.98 -0.46 23.65
CA LEU A 115 0.69 -0.48 22.22
C LEU A 115 -0.33 -1.58 21.86
N LYS A 116 -0.19 -2.78 22.44
CA LYS A 116 -1.17 -3.86 22.26
C LYS A 116 -2.58 -3.42 22.68
N LYS A 117 -2.70 -2.83 23.88
CA LYS A 117 -3.98 -2.31 24.38
C LYS A 117 -4.52 -1.18 23.51
N ALA A 118 -3.66 -0.30 23.02
CA ALA A 118 -4.04 0.76 22.10
C ALA A 118 -4.61 0.20 20.79
N MET A 119 -4.02 -0.87 20.27
CA MET A 119 -4.54 -1.55 19.09
C MET A 119 -5.86 -2.26 19.35
N GLU A 120 -6.01 -2.94 20.49
CA GLU A 120 -7.27 -3.58 20.88
C GLU A 120 -8.39 -2.54 21.01
N ASP A 121 -8.11 -1.37 21.60
CA ASP A 121 -9.04 -0.24 21.66
C ASP A 121 -9.43 0.26 20.26
N PHE A 122 -8.47 0.47 19.36
CA PHE A 122 -8.78 0.85 17.97
C PHE A 122 -9.57 -0.23 17.21
N MET A 123 -9.28 -1.52 17.43
CA MET A 123 -10.04 -2.63 16.85
C MET A 123 -11.49 -2.63 17.34
N GLN A 124 -11.70 -2.39 18.63
CA GLN A 124 -13.03 -2.28 19.21
C GLN A 124 -13.80 -1.08 18.63
N GLN A 125 -13.15 0.07 18.43
CA GLN A 125 -13.78 1.23 17.78
C GLN A 125 -14.22 0.95 16.33
N MET A 126 -13.53 0.05 15.63
CA MET A 126 -13.91 -0.41 14.29
C MET A 126 -14.96 -1.52 14.30
N GLY A 127 -15.37 -2.02 15.47
CA GLY A 127 -16.28 -3.16 15.60
C GLY A 127 -15.65 -4.51 15.21
N VAL A 128 -14.33 -4.62 15.28
CA VAL A 128 -13.63 -5.88 15.04
C VAL A 128 -13.64 -6.70 16.33
N ASP A 129 -14.24 -7.89 16.27
CA ASP A 129 -14.23 -8.90 17.32
C ASP A 129 -13.58 -10.21 16.81
N GLU A 130 -13.44 -11.21 17.68
CA GLU A 130 -12.85 -12.50 17.33
C GLU A 130 -13.62 -13.21 16.21
N ASP A 131 -14.95 -13.07 16.20
CA ASP A 131 -15.87 -13.70 15.25
C ASP A 131 -15.79 -13.07 13.84
N ASN A 132 -15.53 -11.76 13.75
CA ASN A 132 -15.38 -11.03 12.50
C ASN A 132 -13.95 -11.10 11.96
N LEU A 133 -12.95 -11.15 12.84
CA LEU A 133 -11.56 -11.30 12.44
C LEU A 133 -11.31 -12.70 11.86
N ASN A 134 -11.88 -13.75 12.44
CA ASN A 134 -11.98 -15.13 11.91
C ASN A 134 -10.82 -15.58 10.99
N GLY A 135 -9.60 -15.56 11.52
CA GLY A 135 -8.40 -15.99 10.80
C GLY A 135 -8.04 -15.11 9.59
N ARG A 136 -8.38 -13.83 9.63
CA ARG A 136 -7.92 -12.81 8.67
C ARG A 136 -6.77 -12.00 9.27
N CYS A 137 -5.87 -11.57 8.41
CA CYS A 137 -4.79 -10.68 8.77
C CYS A 137 -5.33 -9.25 8.92
N PHE A 138 -4.90 -8.58 9.99
CA PHE A 138 -5.09 -7.14 10.16
C PHE A 138 -3.82 -6.41 9.74
N VAL A 139 -3.95 -5.39 8.90
CA VAL A 139 -2.81 -4.57 8.46
C VAL A 139 -2.78 -3.30 9.28
N ALA A 140 -1.72 -3.13 10.06
CA ALA A 140 -1.45 -1.92 10.82
C ALA A 140 -0.09 -1.36 10.41
N SER A 141 0.00 -0.03 10.34
CA SER A 141 1.25 0.68 10.16
C SER A 141 1.22 1.95 10.99
N GLY A 142 2.40 2.44 11.37
CA GLY A 142 2.58 3.72 12.04
C GLY A 142 3.90 4.34 11.63
N ASP A 143 4.40 5.25 12.45
CA ASP A 143 5.73 5.82 12.23
C ASP A 143 6.83 4.77 12.47
N GLY A 144 8.08 5.13 12.23
CA GLY A 144 9.21 4.18 12.38
C GLY A 144 9.33 3.59 13.78
N LYS A 145 8.85 4.28 14.83
CA LYS A 145 8.89 3.78 16.20
C LYS A 145 7.71 2.85 16.46
N THR A 146 6.50 3.22 16.02
CA THR A 146 5.31 2.36 16.14
C THR A 146 5.55 1.05 15.43
N PHE A 147 6.06 1.13 14.20
CA PHE A 147 6.32 -0.02 13.35
C PHE A 147 7.29 -1.02 13.99
N ASN A 148 8.38 -0.52 14.56
CA ASN A 148 9.36 -1.36 15.25
C ASN A 148 8.79 -2.05 16.50
N GLN A 149 7.82 -1.44 17.18
CA GLN A 149 7.16 -2.07 18.33
C GLN A 149 6.06 -3.04 17.90
N LEU A 150 5.36 -2.75 16.79
CA LEU A 150 4.39 -3.66 16.18
C LEU A 150 5.04 -4.99 15.75
N GLN A 151 6.30 -4.97 15.29
CA GLN A 151 7.04 -6.19 14.95
C GLN A 151 7.39 -7.07 16.16
N LYS A 152 7.32 -6.53 17.38
CA LYS A 152 7.65 -7.24 18.62
C LYS A 152 6.41 -7.78 19.35
N LEU A 153 5.21 -7.49 18.84
CA LEU A 153 3.95 -8.09 19.29
C LEU A 153 3.85 -9.53 18.78
#